data_AF-A0A091TDD1-F1
#
_entry.id   AF-A0A091TDD1-F1
#
_cell.length_a   1.000
_cell.length_b   1.000
_cell.length_c   1.000
_cell.angle_alpha   90.00
_cell.angle_beta   90.00
_cell.angle_gamma   90.00
#
_symmetry.space_group_name_H-M   'P 1'
#
loop_
_entity.id
_entity.type
_entity.pdbx_description
1 polymer ?
#
loop_
_entity_poly.entity_id
_entity_poly.type
_entity_poly.pdbx_seq_one_letter_code
_entity_poly.pdbx_strand_id
1 'polypeptide(L)'
;EGKYYEMTVEGKDGGGLSAHAKVHIDIVDVNDNAPTISLLPILNTIPEDEVPSTVVAVINIRDRDSGDNGEVSCNIDGELPFKLEPSSEKMYKLIIASALDREKVSAYNVTITARDRGSPALSSRTALVLEVSDV
;
A
#
# COMPACT_ATOMS: atom_id res chain seq x y z
N GLU A 1 -4.16 17.11 -5.35
CA GLU A 1 -4.92 18.38 -5.44
C GLU A 1 -4.15 19.53 -4.79
N GLY A 2 -4.66 20.77 -4.90
CA GLY A 2 -4.12 21.93 -4.19
C GLY A 2 -4.36 21.81 -2.69
N LYS A 3 -3.36 22.18 -1.87
CA LYS A 3 -3.43 22.13 -0.40
C LYS A 3 -4.25 23.27 0.21
N TYR A 4 -4.64 24.26 -0.60
CA TYR A 4 -5.43 25.40 -0.19
C TYR A 4 -6.17 26.02 -1.38
N TYR A 5 -7.20 26.81 -1.08
CA TYR A 5 -7.84 27.73 -2.02
C TYR A 5 -7.64 29.17 -1.55
N GLU A 6 -7.50 30.10 -2.50
CA GLU A 6 -7.46 31.54 -2.23
C GLU A 6 -8.55 32.23 -3.05
N MET A 7 -9.35 33.06 -2.39
CA MET A 7 -10.39 33.85 -3.06
C MET A 7 -10.35 35.30 -2.60
N THR A 8 -10.60 36.21 -3.53
CA THR A 8 -10.77 37.65 -3.23
C THR A 8 -12.26 37.95 -3.12
N VAL A 9 -12.68 38.50 -1.99
CA VAL A 9 -14.05 38.96 -1.76
C VAL A 9 -14.10 40.48 -1.87
N GLU A 10 -15.19 41.01 -2.44
CA GLU A 10 -15.47 42.45 -2.52
C GLU A 10 -16.71 42.77 -1.69
N GLY A 11 -16.62 43.78 -0.82
CA GLY A 11 -17.76 44.40 -0.17
C GLY A 11 -17.98 45.79 -0.75
N LYS A 12 -19.21 46.11 -1.15
CA LYS A 12 -19.60 47.42 -1.69
C LYS A 12 -20.76 48.01 -0.90
N ASP A 13 -20.65 49.27 -0.51
CA ASP A 13 -21.74 49.98 0.20
C ASP A 13 -22.79 50.55 -0.78
N GLY A 14 -23.91 51.05 -0.24
CA GLY A 14 -24.97 51.68 -1.04
C GLY A 14 -24.57 53.03 -1.68
N GLY A 15 -23.44 53.62 -1.25
CA GLY A 15 -22.89 54.87 -1.77
C GLY A 15 -21.87 54.67 -2.91
N GLY A 16 -21.48 53.42 -3.19
CA GLY A 16 -20.60 53.05 -4.30
C GLY A 16 -19.14 52.80 -3.91
N LEU A 17 -18.75 52.92 -2.63
CA LEU A 17 -17.42 52.56 -2.15
C LEU A 17 -17.28 51.04 -2.08
N SER A 18 -16.14 50.50 -2.50
CA SER A 18 -15.83 49.08 -2.32
C SER A 18 -14.49 48.84 -1.64
N ALA A 19 -14.39 47.68 -1.00
CA ALA A 19 -13.20 47.16 -0.34
C ALA A 19 -13.01 45.69 -0.70
N HIS A 20 -11.75 45.24 -0.78
CA HIS A 20 -11.41 43.86 -1.08
C HIS A 20 -10.72 43.20 0.12
N ALA A 21 -10.96 41.91 0.31
CA ALA A 21 -10.22 41.08 1.25
C ALA A 21 -9.85 39.74 0.59
N LYS A 22 -8.76 39.13 1.07
CA LYS A 22 -8.35 37.78 0.67
C LYS A 22 -8.79 36.78 1.73
N VAL A 23 -9.39 35.68 1.28
CA VAL A 23 -9.74 34.54 2.11
C VAL A 23 -8.83 33.39 1.71
N HIS A 24 -8.09 32.86 2.69
CA HIS A 24 -7.26 31.67 2.55
C HIS A 24 -7.98 30.49 3.20
N ILE A 25 -8.12 29.39 2.48
CA ILE A 25 -8.83 28.19 2.93
C ILE A 25 -7.85 27.02 2.85
N ASP A 26 -7.37 26.58 4.01
CA ASP A 26 -6.54 25.39 4.11
C ASP A 26 -7.39 24.12 4.02
N ILE A 27 -6.94 23.15 3.21
CA ILE A 27 -7.55 21.82 3.15
C ILE A 27 -6.77 20.91 4.10
N VAL A 28 -7.48 20.33 5.07
CA VAL A 28 -6.93 19.35 6.01
C VAL A 28 -7.17 17.94 5.47
N ASP A 29 -6.12 17.13 5.50
CA ASP A 29 -6.16 15.72 5.09
C ASP A 29 -6.96 14.88 6.11
N VAL A 30 -7.75 13.94 5.59
CA VAL A 30 -8.52 12.96 6.36
C VAL A 30 -8.24 11.59 5.77
N ASN A 31 -8.15 10.55 6.61
CA ASN A 31 -7.90 9.18 6.15
C ASN A 31 -9.14 8.60 5.44
N ASP A 32 -9.30 8.87 4.16
CA ASP A 32 -10.43 8.45 3.34
C ASP A 32 -10.04 7.56 2.15
N ASN A 33 -8.75 7.30 1.95
CA ASN A 33 -8.24 6.38 0.95
C ASN A 33 -7.61 5.16 1.62
N ALA A 34 -8.13 3.97 1.31
CA ALA A 34 -7.46 2.75 1.73
C ALA A 34 -6.20 2.48 0.88
N PRO A 35 -5.17 1.84 1.44
CA PRO A 35 -3.99 1.44 0.68
C PRO A 35 -4.35 0.57 -0.51
N THR A 36 -3.68 0.76 -1.64
CA THR A 36 -3.79 -0.07 -2.84
C THR A 36 -2.56 -0.96 -2.99
N ILE A 37 -2.76 -2.26 -3.16
CA ILE A 37 -1.69 -3.25 -3.36
C ILE A 37 -1.61 -3.63 -4.84
N SER A 38 -0.44 -3.44 -5.45
CA SER A 38 -0.10 -3.94 -6.79
C SER A 38 0.88 -5.09 -6.65
N LEU A 39 0.49 -6.28 -7.09
CA LEU A 39 1.31 -7.49 -7.00
C LEU A 39 1.80 -7.89 -8.40
N LEU A 40 3.11 -8.14 -8.50
CA LEU A 40 3.78 -8.57 -9.72
C LEU A 40 4.49 -9.91 -9.44
N PRO A 41 3.89 -11.05 -9.80
CA PRO A 41 4.53 -12.34 -9.59
C PRO A 41 5.71 -12.50 -10.55
N ILE A 42 6.84 -13.00 -10.04
CA ILE A 42 8.02 -13.36 -10.83
C ILE A 42 7.97 -14.85 -11.15
N LEU A 43 7.62 -15.66 -10.15
CA LEU A 43 7.47 -17.11 -10.26
C LEU A 43 6.04 -17.49 -9.88
N ASN A 44 5.33 -18.15 -10.79
CA ASN A 44 4.02 -18.74 -10.50
C ASN A 44 4.14 -20.16 -9.93
N THR A 45 5.20 -20.86 -10.33
CA THR A 45 5.56 -22.20 -9.88
C THR A 45 6.98 -22.17 -9.35
N ILE A 46 7.20 -22.72 -8.17
CA ILE A 46 8.46 -22.68 -7.43
C ILE A 46 8.96 -24.12 -7.27
N PRO A 47 10.17 -24.46 -7.75
CA PRO A 47 10.79 -25.75 -7.46
C PRO A 47 10.93 -25.95 -5.94
N GLU A 48 10.70 -27.15 -5.44
CA GLU A 48 10.82 -27.40 -3.99
C GLU A 48 12.25 -27.24 -3.45
N ASP A 49 13.27 -27.43 -4.30
CA ASP A 49 14.69 -27.25 -3.99
C ASP A 49 15.18 -25.79 -4.18
N GLU A 50 14.26 -24.86 -4.47
CA GLU A 50 14.59 -23.46 -4.67
C GLU A 50 15.25 -22.85 -3.43
N VAL A 51 16.27 -22.03 -3.66
CA VAL A 51 17.12 -21.51 -2.58
C VAL A 51 16.35 -20.50 -1.72
N PRO A 52 16.48 -20.56 -0.37
CA PRO A 52 15.97 -19.50 0.49
C PRO A 52 16.50 -18.12 0.08
N SER A 53 15.68 -17.09 0.30
CA SER A 53 15.88 -15.72 -0.16
C SER A 53 15.68 -15.48 -1.67
N THR A 54 15.28 -16.49 -2.45
CA THR A 54 14.80 -16.27 -3.82
C THR A 54 13.53 -15.41 -3.80
N VAL A 55 13.46 -14.43 -4.71
CA VAL A 55 12.31 -13.52 -4.85
C VAL A 55 11.26 -14.17 -5.74
N VAL A 56 10.05 -14.32 -5.21
CA VAL A 56 8.92 -14.95 -5.93
C VAL A 56 7.92 -13.92 -6.47
N ALA A 57 7.81 -12.76 -5.83
CA ALA A 57 6.97 -11.66 -6.29
C ALA A 57 7.46 -10.29 -5.80
N VAL A 58 7.08 -9.23 -6.50
CA VAL A 58 7.26 -7.84 -6.08
C VAL A 58 5.91 -7.23 -5.75
N ILE A 59 5.85 -6.51 -4.64
CA ILE A 59 4.64 -5.91 -4.11
C ILE A 59 4.88 -4.40 -3.99
N ASN A 60 4.04 -3.61 -4.65
CA ASN A 60 4.06 -2.16 -4.58
C ASN A 60 2.77 -1.67 -3.91
N ILE A 61 2.90 -0.88 -2.85
CA ILE A 61 1.78 -0.32 -2.12
C ILE A 61 1.69 1.18 -2.39
N ARG A 62 0.47 1.69 -2.56
CA ARG A 62 0.22 3.11 -2.70
C ARG A 62 -0.96 3.52 -1.86
N ASP A 63 -0.77 4.61 -1.14
CA ASP A 63 -1.84 5.32 -0.46
C ASP A 63 -1.86 6.76 -0.97
N ARG A 64 -3.06 7.30 -1.17
CA ARG A 64 -3.26 8.66 -1.68
C ARG A 64 -3.28 9.70 -0.57
N ASP A 65 -3.47 9.28 0.67
CA ASP A 65 -3.52 10.18 1.81
C ASP A 65 -2.12 10.70 2.17
N SER A 66 -2.07 11.75 2.99
CA SER A 66 -0.84 12.45 3.33
C SER A 66 -0.38 12.16 4.76
N GLY A 67 0.92 12.27 5.02
CA GLY A 67 1.47 12.03 6.37
C GLY A 67 1.16 10.63 6.88
N ASP A 68 0.72 10.52 8.13
CA ASP A 68 0.42 9.24 8.78
C ASP A 68 -0.73 8.49 8.10
N ASN A 69 -1.72 9.21 7.55
CA ASN A 69 -2.83 8.61 6.80
C ASN A 69 -2.31 7.86 5.56
N GLY A 70 -1.25 8.36 4.92
CA GLY A 70 -0.62 7.73 3.75
C GLY A 70 0.55 6.77 4.07
N GLU A 71 0.90 6.60 5.34
CA GLU A 71 1.98 5.70 5.77
C GLU A 71 1.43 4.30 6.00
N VAL A 72 1.98 3.32 5.27
CA VAL A 72 1.42 1.97 5.21
C VAL A 72 2.41 0.94 5.72
N SER A 73 1.89 -0.01 6.50
CA SER A 73 2.59 -1.22 6.92
C SER A 73 2.04 -2.43 6.17
N CYS A 74 2.89 -3.40 5.85
CA CYS A 74 2.51 -4.61 5.13
C CYS A 74 2.97 -5.88 5.85
N ASN A 75 2.13 -6.91 5.82
CA ASN A 75 2.43 -8.21 6.38
C ASN A 75 1.81 -9.32 5.52
N ILE A 76 2.28 -10.55 5.75
CA ILE A 76 1.65 -11.76 5.23
C ILE A 76 0.82 -12.35 6.36
N ASP A 77 -0.41 -12.74 6.05
CA ASP A 77 -1.30 -13.41 7.00
C ASP A 77 -0.85 -14.88 7.17
N GLY A 78 -0.63 -15.30 8.42
CA GLY A 78 -0.33 -16.70 8.77
C GLY A 78 1.17 -17.05 8.85
N GLU A 79 1.45 -18.28 9.28
CA GLU A 79 2.80 -18.85 9.33
C GLU A 79 3.08 -19.59 8.03
N LEU A 80 3.70 -18.90 7.08
CA LEU A 80 4.05 -19.44 5.77
C LEU A 80 5.58 -19.45 5.60
N PRO A 81 6.13 -20.31 4.72
CA PRO A 81 7.57 -20.33 4.42
C PRO A 81 8.00 -19.16 3.53
N PHE A 82 7.33 -18.01 3.63
CA PHE A 82 7.61 -16.80 2.87
C PHE A 82 7.69 -15.59 3.78
N LYS A 83 8.44 -14.57 3.35
CA LYS A 83 8.61 -13.33 4.08
C LYS A 83 8.58 -12.13 3.16
N LEU A 84 8.11 -10.99 3.67
CA LEU A 84 8.25 -9.70 3.00
C LEU A 84 9.58 -9.04 3.41
N GLU A 85 10.38 -8.69 2.42
CA GLU A 85 11.56 -7.85 2.60
C GLU A 85 11.31 -6.45 2.01
N PRO A 86 11.51 -5.37 2.80
CA PRO A 86 11.45 -4.02 2.27
C PRO A 86 12.55 -3.81 1.22
N SER A 87 12.20 -3.31 0.04
CA SER A 87 13.18 -3.01 -1.02
C SER A 87 13.40 -1.51 -1.20
N SER A 88 12.35 -0.70 -1.11
CA SER A 88 12.39 0.76 -1.20
C SER A 88 11.12 1.34 -0.56
N GLU A 89 10.97 2.66 -0.59
CA GLU A 89 9.74 3.32 -0.12
C GLU A 89 8.50 2.69 -0.78
N LYS A 90 7.60 2.16 0.06
CA LYS A 90 6.34 1.50 -0.29
C LYS A 90 6.45 0.28 -1.22
N MET A 91 7.62 -0.35 -1.34
CA MET A 91 7.83 -1.57 -2.14
C MET A 91 8.47 -2.70 -1.32
N TYR A 92 7.94 -3.91 -1.49
CA TYR A 92 8.36 -5.13 -0.82
C TYR A 92 8.66 -6.23 -1.83
N LYS A 93 9.58 -7.12 -1.46
CA LYS A 93 9.85 -8.39 -2.16
C LYS A 93 9.27 -9.52 -1.32
N LEU A 94 8.49 -10.39 -1.95
CA LEU A 94 8.11 -11.66 -1.37
C LEU A 94 9.23 -12.66 -1.64
N ILE A 95 9.83 -13.19 -0.59
CA ILE A 95 10.95 -14.13 -0.67
C ILE A 95 10.62 -15.45 0.00
N ILE A 96 11.31 -16.52 -0.41
CA ILE A 96 11.29 -17.82 0.28
C ILE A 96 12.07 -17.68 1.59
N ALA A 97 11.46 -18.03 2.72
CA ALA A 97 12.06 -17.91 4.04
C ALA A 97 12.58 -19.24 4.60
N SER A 98 12.00 -20.36 4.17
CA SER A 98 12.38 -21.71 4.59
C SER A 98 12.17 -22.72 3.46
N ALA A 99 12.77 -23.89 3.60
CA ALA A 99 12.66 -24.97 2.60
C ALA A 99 11.19 -25.30 2.31
N LEU A 100 10.94 -25.59 1.03
CA LEU A 100 9.65 -26.06 0.52
C LEU A 100 9.71 -27.59 0.40
N ASP A 101 8.54 -28.21 0.44
CA ASP A 101 8.40 -29.67 0.33
C ASP A 101 7.05 -29.91 -0.33
N ARG A 102 7.09 -30.37 -1.59
CA ARG A 102 5.89 -30.50 -2.41
C ARG A 102 4.97 -31.58 -1.88
N GLU A 103 5.51 -32.70 -1.38
CA GLU A 103 4.72 -33.80 -0.80
C GLU A 103 3.96 -33.35 0.45
N LYS A 104 4.49 -32.40 1.22
CA LYS A 104 3.79 -31.79 2.35
C LYS A 104 2.76 -30.77 1.90
N VAL A 105 3.16 -29.82 1.06
CA VAL A 105 2.31 -28.71 0.61
C VAL A 105 2.63 -28.37 -0.86
N SER A 106 1.71 -28.72 -1.75
CA SER A 106 1.89 -28.49 -3.20
C SER A 106 1.52 -27.09 -3.67
N ALA A 107 0.83 -26.29 -2.85
CA ALA A 107 0.49 -24.91 -3.17
C ALA A 107 0.25 -24.07 -1.90
N TYR A 108 0.68 -22.81 -1.94
CA TYR A 108 0.51 -21.85 -0.86
C TYR A 108 -0.38 -20.70 -1.31
N ASN A 109 -1.37 -20.36 -0.49
CA ASN A 109 -2.19 -19.16 -0.68
C ASN A 109 -1.67 -18.03 0.21
N VAL A 110 -0.78 -17.21 -0.33
CA VAL A 110 -0.14 -16.11 0.39
C VAL A 110 -1.08 -14.91 0.35
N THR A 111 -1.68 -14.57 1.50
CA THR A 111 -2.49 -13.35 1.63
C THR A 111 -1.62 -12.22 2.18
N ILE A 112 -1.52 -11.13 1.43
CA ILE A 112 -0.80 -9.92 1.82
C ILE A 112 -1.82 -8.88 2.30
N THR A 113 -1.60 -8.34 3.49
CA THR A 113 -2.41 -7.28 4.09
C THR A 113 -1.60 -5.99 4.16
N ALA A 114 -2.14 -4.90 3.61
CA ALA A 114 -1.62 -3.55 3.72
C ALA A 114 -2.55 -2.72 4.61
N ARG A 115 -1.99 -2.02 5.60
CA ARG A 115 -2.74 -1.22 6.58
C ARG A 115 -2.07 0.12 6.83
N ASP A 116 -2.82 1.20 6.66
CA ASP A 116 -2.36 2.56 6.93
C ASP A 116 -2.25 2.86 8.44
N ARG A 117 -1.75 4.05 8.78
CA ARG A 117 -1.68 4.55 10.17
C ARG A 117 -2.70 5.64 10.46
N GLY A 118 -3.70 5.81 9.61
CA GLY A 118 -4.75 6.79 9.83
C GLY A 118 -5.71 6.40 10.96
N SER A 119 -6.65 7.31 11.27
CA SER A 119 -7.67 7.10 12.30
C SER A 119 -9.07 7.49 11.78
N PRO A 120 -9.97 6.53 11.52
CA PRO A 120 -9.76 5.08 11.66
C PRO A 120 -8.76 4.54 10.63
N ALA A 121 -8.02 3.50 10.99
CA ALA A 121 -7.08 2.87 10.06
C ALA A 121 -7.83 2.08 8.99
N LEU A 122 -7.45 2.23 7.72
CA LEU A 122 -7.98 1.48 6.59
C LEU A 122 -6.97 0.41 6.15
N SER A 123 -7.48 -0.62 5.47
CA SER A 123 -6.64 -1.72 5.01
C SER A 123 -7.17 -2.34 3.73
N SER A 124 -6.28 -2.97 2.98
CA SER A 124 -6.59 -3.80 1.83
C SER A 124 -5.84 -5.10 1.89
N ARG A 125 -6.34 -6.11 1.17
CA ARG A 125 -5.75 -7.44 1.11
C ARG A 125 -5.74 -7.94 -0.32
N THR A 126 -4.72 -8.71 -0.66
CA THR A 126 -4.65 -9.44 -1.92
C THR A 126 -4.07 -10.82 -1.69
N ALA A 127 -4.47 -11.79 -2.51
CA ALA A 127 -4.04 -13.18 -2.39
C ALA A 127 -3.22 -13.58 -3.62
N LEU A 128 -2.12 -14.29 -3.40
CA LEU A 128 -1.28 -14.89 -4.43
C LEU A 128 -1.20 -16.39 -4.18
N VAL A 129 -1.59 -17.17 -5.19
CA VAL A 129 -1.41 -18.62 -5.18
C VAL A 129 -0.05 -18.95 -5.80
N LEU A 130 0.80 -19.63 -5.04
CA LEU A 130 2.11 -20.11 -5.46
C LEU A 130 2.08 -21.64 -5.50
N GLU A 131 2.36 -22.23 -6.64
CA GLU A 131 2.45 -23.69 -6.78
C GLU A 131 3.88 -24.16 -6.54
N VAL A 132 4.03 -25.33 -5.93
CA VAL A 132 5.32 -26.00 -5.73
C VAL A 132 5.44 -27.16 -6.74
N SER A 133 6.55 -27.22 -7.47
CA SER A 133 6.84 -28.31 -8.41
C SER A 133 7.92 -29.25 -7.89
N ASP A 134 7.89 -30.49 -8.40
CA ASP A 134 9.03 -31.40 -8.26
C ASP A 134 10.26 -30.85 -8.99
N VAL A 135 11.40 -31.45 -8.66
CA VAL A 135 12.68 -31.32 -9.37
C VAL A 135 12.88 -32.44 -10.37
#